data_AF-A0A523UGE0-F1
#
_entry.id   AF-A0A523UGE0-F1
#
_cell.length_a   1.000
_cell.length_b   1.000
_cell.length_c   1.000
_cell.angle_alpha   90.00
_cell.angle_beta   90.00
_cell.angle_gamma   90.00
#
_symmetry.space_group_name_H-M   'P 1'
#
loop_
_entity.id
_entity.type
_entity.pdbx_description
1 polymer ?
#
loop_
_entity_poly.entity_id
_entity_poly.type
_entity_poly.pdbx_seq_one_letter_code
_entity_poly.pdbx_strand_id
1 'polypeptide(L)' 'MEKGISDIVGALSDPIIVFPGGWGDSLPEWLKSTITLERLAMNMRALKGAEMTSTDAEACA' A
#
# COMPACT_ATOMS: atom_id res chain seq x y z
N MET A 1 19.51 -2.76 10.62
CA MET A 1 18.48 -3.03 11.65
C MET A 1 17.18 -2.33 11.28
N GLU A 2 17.21 -1.03 11.01
CA GLU A 2 16.02 -0.24 10.61
C GLU A 2 15.32 -0.75 9.36
N LYS A 3 16.06 -1.07 8.28
CA LYS A 3 15.47 -1.62 7.06
C LYS A 3 14.68 -2.91 7.29
N GLY A 4 15.23 -3.84 8.09
CA GLY A 4 14.53 -5.09 8.39
C GLY A 4 13.25 -4.89 9.22
N ILE A 5 13.23 -3.89 10.12
CA ILE A 5 12.02 -3.51 10.84
C ILE A 5 11.00 -2.91 9.87
N SER A 6 11.44 -1.99 8.99
CA SER A 6 10.59 -1.37 7.99
C SER A 6 9.97 -2.40 7.03
N ASP A 7 10.75 -3.37 6.57
CA ASP A 7 10.28 -4.42 5.66
C ASP A 7 9.22 -5.31 6.35
N ILE A 8 9.40 -5.63 7.65
CA ILE A 8 8.43 -6.41 8.44
C ILE A 8 7.16 -5.60 8.69
N VAL A 9 7.29 -4.34 9.12
CA VAL A 9 6.15 -3.45 9.36
C VAL A 9 5.38 -3.23 8.06
N GLY A 10 6.08 -2.97 6.96
CA GLY A 10 5.50 -2.85 5.63
C GLY A 10 4.70 -4.10 5.27
N ALA A 11 5.31 -5.29 5.27
CA ALA A 11 4.62 -6.53 4.94
C ALA A 11 3.33 -6.81 5.74
N LEU A 12 3.19 -6.25 6.95
CA LEU A 12 2.03 -6.45 7.83
C LEU A 12 1.01 -5.30 7.79
N SER A 13 1.44 -4.09 7.46
CA SER A 13 0.67 -2.85 7.64
C SER A 13 0.39 -2.14 6.33
N ASP A 14 1.21 -2.38 5.31
CA ASP A 14 1.08 -1.77 4.01
C ASP A 14 -0.22 -2.20 3.36
N PRO A 15 -1.03 -1.25 2.86
CA PRO A 15 -2.17 -1.57 2.03
C PRO A 15 -1.68 -2.26 0.76
N ILE A 16 -1.69 -3.59 0.71
CA ILE A 16 -1.53 -4.35 -0.55
C ILE A 16 -2.93 -4.60 -1.13
N ILE A 17 -3.89 -4.76 -0.23
CA ILE A 17 -5.31 -4.91 -0.49
C ILE A 17 -5.99 -4.07 0.60
N VAL A 18 -7.02 -3.30 0.24
CA VAL A 18 -7.88 -2.68 1.26
C VAL A 18 -8.63 -3.81 1.95
N PHE A 19 -8.19 -4.19 3.15
CA PHE A 19 -8.76 -5.31 3.88
C PHE A 19 -10.23 -5.00 4.21
N PRO A 20 -11.18 -5.92 3.92
CA PRO A 20 -12.58 -5.70 4.25
C PRO A 20 -12.76 -5.60 5.77
N GLY A 21 -13.55 -4.62 6.22
CA GLY A 21 -13.65 -4.28 7.63
C GLY A 21 -12.85 -3.03 8.02
N GLY A 22 -13.17 -2.46 9.19
CA GLY A 22 -12.43 -1.33 9.76
C GLY A 22 -12.56 -0.06 8.92
N TRP A 23 -11.46 0.67 8.75
CA TRP A 23 -11.45 1.94 8.00
C TRP A 23 -11.61 1.73 6.48
N GLY A 24 -11.26 0.55 5.94
CA GLY A 24 -11.47 0.19 4.54
C GLY A 24 -12.95 0.25 4.13
N ASP A 25 -13.88 0.05 5.07
CA ASP A 25 -15.32 0.19 4.83
C ASP A 25 -15.78 1.65 4.73
N SER A 26 -15.02 2.57 5.30
CA SER A 26 -15.30 4.02 5.23
C SER A 26 -14.81 4.68 3.95
N LEU A 27 -13.98 3.98 3.17
CA LEU A 27 -13.46 4.51 1.90
C LEU A 27 -14.49 4.43 0.77
N PRO A 28 -14.54 5.46 -0.11
CA PRO A 28 -15.25 5.36 -1.38
C PRO A 28 -14.75 4.18 -2.22
N GLU A 29 -15.65 3.51 -2.93
CA GLU A 29 -15.33 2.31 -3.73
C GLU A 29 -14.23 2.56 -4.77
N TRP A 30 -14.25 3.73 -5.42
CA TRP A 30 -13.23 4.11 -6.38
C TRP A 30 -11.83 4.12 -5.76
N LEU A 31 -11.71 4.58 -4.50
CA LEU A 31 -10.44 4.72 -3.82
C LEU A 31 -9.87 3.36 -3.41
N LYS A 32 -10.71 2.39 -3.03
CA LYS A 32 -10.28 1.01 -2.73
C LYS A 32 -9.60 0.35 -3.94
N SER A 33 -10.20 0.55 -5.11
CA SER A 33 -9.65 0.06 -6.38
C SER A 33 -8.35 0.77 -6.74
N THR A 34 -8.28 2.11 -6.59
CA THR A 34 -7.08 2.90 -6.89
C THR A 34 -5.90 2.51 -6.00
N ILE A 35 -6.10 2.39 -4.68
CA ILE A 35 -5.04 1.95 -3.73
C ILE A 35 -4.44 0.62 -4.20
N THR A 36 -5.30 -0.35 -4.54
CA THR A 36 -4.87 -1.68 -4.99
C THR A 36 -4.00 -1.60 -6.26
N LEU A 37 -4.42 -0.80 -7.25
CA LEU A 37 -3.70 -0.65 -8.52
C LEU A 37 -2.37 0.09 -8.35
N GLU A 38 -2.35 1.18 -7.58
CA GLU A 38 -1.12 1.95 -7.34
C GLU A 38 -0.09 1.14 -6.56
N ARG A 39 -0.54 0.28 -5.63
CA ARG A 39 0.36 -0.60 -4.85
C ARG A 39 0.90 -1.75 -5.67
N LEU A 40 0.11 -2.31 -6.59
CA LEU A 40 0.63 -3.23 -7.60
C LEU A 40 1.72 -2.56 -8.44
N ALA A 41 1.48 -1.34 -8.93
CA ALA A 41 2.48 -0.60 -9.70
C ALA A 41 3.74 -0.32 -8.88
N MET A 42 3.59 0.02 -7.59
CA MET A 42 4.71 0.28 -6.70
C MET A 42 5.55 -0.97 -6.43
N ASN A 43 4.91 -2.11 -6.19
CA ASN A 43 5.59 -3.40 -6.07
C ASN A 43 6.38 -3.76 -7.33
N MET A 44 5.81 -3.52 -8.51
CA MET A 44 6.50 -3.74 -9.79
C MET A 44 7.72 -2.82 -9.97
N ARG A 45 7.71 -1.61 -9.40
CA ARG A 45 8.87 -0.70 -9.37
C ARG A 45 9.91 -1.18 -8.35
N ALA A 46 9.48 -1.61 -7.17
CA ALA A 46 10.36 -2.14 -6.13
C ALA A 46 11.13 -3.39 -6.60
N LEU A 47 10.46 -4.29 -7.34
CA LEU A 47 11.10 -5.45 -7.99
C LEU A 47 12.20 -5.05 -8.99
N LYS A 48 12.15 -3.82 -9.52
CA LYS A 48 13.16 -3.24 -10.42
C LYS A 48 14.20 -2.39 -9.71
N GLY A 49 14.22 -2.39 -8.37
CA GLY A 49 15.19 -1.67 -7.55
C GLY A 49 14.81 -0.24 -7.20
N ALA A 50 13.57 0.20 -7.49
CA ALA A 50 13.08 1.47 -6.97
C ALA A 50 12.85 1.39 -5.46
N GLU A 51 13.02 2.50 -4.75
CA GLU A 51 12.67 2.61 -3.34
C GLU A 51 11.15 2.49 -3.16
N MET A 52 10.70 1.72 -2.18
CA MET A 52 9.29 1.54 -1.86
C MET A 52 8.78 2.78 -1.11
N THR A 53 7.74 3.43 -1.62
CA THR A 53 7.12 4.63 -1.05
C THR A 53 5.61 4.48 -0.97
N SER A 54 4.96 5.33 -0.18
CA SER A 54 3.50 5.49 -0.23
C SER A 54 3.05 6.00 -1.60
N THR A 55 1.79 5.72 -1.94
CA THR A 55 1.13 6.15 -3.17
C THR A 55 0.17 7.31 -2.91
N ASP A 56 -0.27 8.01 -3.96
CA ASP A 56 -1.17 9.16 -3.82
C ASP A 56 -2.55 8.72 -3.34
N ALA A 57 -3.02 7.55 -3.79
CA ALA A 57 -4.26 6.96 -3.33
C ALA A 57 -4.25 6.65 -1.83
N GLU A 58 -3.12 6.20 -1.29
CA GLU A 58 -2.96 5.96 0.14
C GLU A 58 -2.93 7.25 0.97
N ALA A 59 -2.38 8.33 0.41
CA ALA A 59 -2.42 9.63 1.06
C ALA A 59 -3.82 10.27 1.07
N CYS A 60 -4.69 9.85 0.14
CA CYS A 60 -6.08 10.30 0.03
C CYS A 60 -7.06 9.48 0.89
N ALA A 61 -6.59 8.41 1.52
CA ALA A 61 -7.39 7.44 2.27
C ALA A 61 -7.37 7.74 3.77
#